data_AF-A0A7Y2TIC0-F1
#
_entry.id   AF-A0A7Y2TIC0-F1
#
_cell.length_a   1.000
_cell.length_b   1.000
_cell.length_c   1.000
_cell.angle_alpha   90.00
_cell.angle_beta   90.00
_cell.angle_gamma   90.00
#
_symmetry.space_group_name_H-M   'P 1'
#
loop_
_entity.id
_entity.type
_entity.pdbx_description
1 polymer ?
#
loop_
_entity_poly.entity_id
_entity_poly.type
_entity_poly.pdbx_seq_one_letter_code
_entity_poly.pdbx_strand_id
1 'polypeptide(L)'
;MKVFVSIALLLGAFWSSAQTFTDLDTVIQHTSQGVEYTLKINKFPCDYDSSKTCISFDTLSKYVLAPKTVFQWADSIASSIGVPPKLVYEIGMNESHWPKPNDQKHLIKDGDLQIIDRTFDFMYKRLGLSGGRTRYNYLVVGIHYLKDCYNQGNGTWRQARYIYGRGRWKDPSQWTKLERHFMTKIDWKQYDK
;
A
#
# COMPACT_ATOMS: atom_id res chain seq x y z
N MET A 1 -52.40 -30.27 74.21
CA MET A 1 -51.12 -30.51 73.50
C MET A 1 -51.16 -29.65 72.23
N LYS A 2 -50.25 -28.67 72.12
CA LYS A 2 -50.09 -27.80 70.95
C LYS A 2 -49.45 -28.59 69.82
N VAL A 3 -49.96 -28.50 68.59
CA VAL A 3 -49.18 -28.81 67.39
C VAL A 3 -49.44 -27.69 66.37
N PHE A 4 -48.37 -26.96 66.07
CA PHE A 4 -48.25 -25.98 65.00
C PHE A 4 -48.39 -26.68 63.65
N VAL A 5 -49.17 -26.12 62.73
CA VAL A 5 -49.06 -26.44 61.29
C VAL A 5 -48.45 -25.21 60.62
N SER A 6 -47.21 -25.35 60.18
CA SER A 6 -46.45 -24.33 59.47
C SER A 6 -47.02 -24.15 58.06
N ILE A 7 -47.30 -22.89 57.70
CA ILE A 7 -47.60 -22.45 56.34
C ILE A 7 -46.31 -22.49 55.53
N ALA A 8 -46.23 -23.37 54.53
CA ALA A 8 -45.17 -23.32 53.53
C ALA A 8 -45.57 -22.32 52.43
N LEU A 9 -44.94 -21.14 52.41
CA LEU A 9 -44.95 -20.24 51.26
C LEU A 9 -44.14 -20.87 50.12
N LEU A 10 -44.81 -21.24 49.03
CA LEU A 10 -44.17 -21.53 47.76
C LEU A 10 -43.86 -20.21 47.05
N LEU A 11 -42.61 -19.74 47.17
CA LEU A 11 -42.04 -18.69 46.33
C LEU A 11 -41.90 -19.26 44.90
N GLY A 12 -42.78 -18.84 44.00
CA GLY A 12 -42.62 -19.03 42.57
C GLY A 12 -41.43 -18.21 42.07
N ALA A 13 -40.30 -18.87 41.81
CA ALA A 13 -39.21 -18.25 41.06
C ALA A 13 -39.65 -18.10 39.60
N PHE A 14 -39.87 -16.85 39.16
CA PHE A 14 -39.96 -16.54 37.74
C PHE A 14 -38.58 -16.77 37.13
N TRP A 15 -38.44 -17.87 36.39
CA TRP A 15 -37.34 -18.05 35.46
C TRP A 15 -37.61 -17.14 34.27
N SER A 16 -37.04 -15.94 34.28
CA SER A 16 -36.86 -15.16 33.06
C SER A 16 -35.79 -15.86 32.24
N SER A 17 -36.23 -16.73 31.33
CA SER A 17 -35.39 -17.29 30.28
C SER A 17 -34.92 -16.14 29.39
N ALA A 18 -33.64 -15.77 29.52
CA ALA A 18 -32.98 -14.96 28.53
C ALA A 18 -33.07 -15.70 27.18
N GLN A 19 -33.87 -15.18 26.26
CA GLN A 19 -33.91 -15.68 24.89
C GLN A 19 -32.53 -15.43 24.26
N THR A 20 -31.76 -16.49 24.12
CA THR A 20 -30.62 -16.54 23.21
C THR A 20 -31.15 -16.43 21.79
N PHE A 21 -31.07 -15.25 21.20
CA PHE A 21 -31.31 -15.06 19.77
C PHE A 21 -30.17 -15.73 18.99
N THR A 22 -30.46 -16.87 18.38
CA THR A 22 -29.61 -17.52 17.39
C THR A 22 -29.96 -17.00 16.00
N ASP A 23 -29.69 -15.72 15.74
CA ASP A 23 -29.62 -15.21 14.37
C ASP A 23 -28.14 -15.01 14.06
N LEU A 24 -27.65 -15.78 13.07
CA LEU A 24 -26.26 -15.82 12.60
C LEU A 24 -25.57 -14.45 12.70
N ASP A 25 -24.51 -14.38 13.51
CA ASP A 25 -23.54 -13.28 13.52
C ASP A 25 -23.26 -12.88 12.07
N THR A 26 -23.75 -11.72 11.66
CA THR A 26 -23.56 -11.29 10.28
C THR A 26 -22.17 -10.69 10.20
N VAL A 27 -21.27 -11.43 9.54
CA VAL A 27 -19.93 -10.97 9.23
C VAL A 27 -19.98 -10.18 7.93
N ILE A 28 -19.69 -8.89 7.98
CA ILE A 28 -19.60 -8.04 6.79
C ILE A 28 -18.14 -7.68 6.50
N GLN A 29 -17.79 -7.67 5.22
CA GLN A 29 -16.56 -7.08 4.74
C GLN A 29 -16.82 -5.64 4.29
N HIS A 30 -16.01 -4.72 4.78
CA HIS A 30 -16.12 -3.31 4.44
C HIS A 30 -14.75 -2.74 4.09
N THR A 31 -14.65 -1.98 3.00
CA THR A 31 -13.42 -1.29 2.63
C THR A 31 -13.59 0.21 2.79
N SER A 32 -12.74 0.83 3.59
CA SER A 32 -12.68 2.29 3.76
C SER A 32 -11.24 2.76 3.88
N GLN A 33 -10.89 3.85 3.20
CA GLN A 33 -9.55 4.46 3.23
C GLN A 33 -8.40 3.47 2.95
N GLY A 34 -8.63 2.47 2.10
CA GLY A 34 -7.63 1.43 1.80
C GLY A 34 -7.37 0.47 2.96
N VAL A 35 -8.36 0.28 3.83
CA VAL A 35 -8.37 -0.73 4.88
C VAL A 35 -9.61 -1.59 4.71
N GLU A 36 -9.44 -2.90 4.70
CA GLU A 36 -10.50 -3.88 4.76
C GLU A 36 -10.77 -4.25 6.23
N TYR A 37 -12.03 -4.20 6.60
CA TYR A 37 -12.53 -4.53 7.92
C TYR A 37 -13.42 -5.75 7.81
N THR A 38 -13.19 -6.72 8.69
CA THR A 38 -14.18 -7.76 8.99
C THR A 38 -14.92 -7.32 10.24
N LEU A 39 -16.20 -6.99 10.11
CA LEU A 39 -17.05 -6.56 11.23
C LEU A 39 -18.04 -7.66 11.59
N LYS A 40 -18.22 -7.90 12.88
CA LYS A 40 -19.32 -8.71 13.41
C LYS A 40 -20.43 -7.78 13.92
N ILE A 41 -21.64 -8.00 13.43
CA ILE A 41 -22.84 -7.28 13.86
C ILE A 41 -23.49 -8.06 14.99
N ASN A 42 -23.50 -7.50 16.20
CA ASN A 42 -24.26 -8.07 17.32
C ASN A 42 -25.61 -7.38 17.41
N LYS A 43 -26.68 -8.16 17.58
CA LYS A 43 -28.04 -7.65 17.81
C LYS A 43 -28.47 -8.01 19.23
N PHE A 44 -29.02 -7.04 19.95
CA PHE A 44 -29.50 -7.24 21.32
C PHE A 44 -30.71 -6.34 21.61
N PRO A 45 -31.60 -6.71 22.54
CA PRO A 45 -32.68 -5.82 22.99
C PRO A 45 -32.11 -4.52 23.57
N CYS A 46 -32.74 -3.37 23.27
CA CYS A 46 -32.28 -2.10 23.84
C CYS A 46 -32.62 -2.00 25.33
N ASP A 47 -31.68 -1.50 26.14
CA ASP A 47 -31.84 -1.37 27.60
C ASP A 47 -33.03 -0.47 28.01
N TYR A 48 -33.40 0.50 27.17
CA TYR A 48 -34.48 1.44 27.44
C TYR A 48 -35.85 1.00 26.90
N ASP A 49 -35.88 0.03 25.98
CA ASP A 49 -37.08 -0.47 25.32
C ASP A 49 -36.78 -1.84 24.71
N SER A 50 -37.21 -2.90 25.39
CA SER A 50 -36.97 -4.28 24.98
C SER A 50 -37.72 -4.67 23.70
N SER A 51 -38.68 -3.87 23.24
CA SER A 51 -39.35 -4.08 21.94
C SER A 51 -38.50 -3.61 20.75
N LYS A 52 -37.40 -2.91 21.01
CA LYS A 52 -36.45 -2.41 20.00
C LYS A 52 -35.17 -3.22 19.98
N THR A 53 -34.61 -3.37 18.78
CA THR A 53 -33.30 -4.01 18.58
C THR A 53 -32.21 -2.95 18.48
N CYS A 54 -31.21 -3.08 19.34
CA CYS A 54 -29.97 -2.34 19.31
C CYS A 54 -28.88 -3.16 18.58
N ILE A 55 -27.94 -2.46 17.96
CA ILE A 55 -26.86 -3.06 17.17
C ILE A 55 -25.53 -2.54 17.69
N SER A 56 -24.55 -3.44 17.90
CA SER A 56 -23.14 -3.08 18.07
C SER A 56 -22.29 -3.70 16.97
N PHE A 57 -21.14 -3.08 16.72
CA PHE A 57 -20.16 -3.54 15.74
C PHE A 57 -18.88 -3.91 16.46
N ASP A 58 -18.48 -5.18 16.37
CA ASP A 58 -17.17 -5.63 16.81
C ASP A 58 -16.24 -5.74 15.61
N THR A 59 -15.04 -5.16 15.73
CA THR A 59 -14.01 -5.32 14.68
C THR A 59 -13.27 -6.64 14.90
N LEU A 60 -13.48 -7.62 14.01
CA LEU A 60 -12.84 -8.94 14.10
C LEU A 60 -11.42 -8.92 13.54
N SER A 61 -11.20 -8.20 12.44
CA SER A 61 -9.87 -8.05 11.85
C SER A 61 -9.75 -6.76 11.05
N LYS A 62 -8.51 -6.29 10.89
CA LYS A 62 -8.14 -5.11 10.11
C LYS A 62 -7.01 -5.47 9.16
N TYR A 63 -7.27 -5.40 7.85
CA TYR A 63 -6.28 -5.57 6.81
C TYR A 63 -6.00 -4.23 6.13
N VAL A 64 -4.76 -3.76 6.17
CA VAL A 64 -4.37 -2.54 5.45
C VAL A 64 -4.07 -2.93 4.01
N LEU A 65 -4.97 -2.56 3.09
CA LEU A 65 -4.82 -2.74 1.64
C LEU A 65 -3.91 -1.65 1.04
N ALA A 66 -3.81 -0.49 1.69
CA ALA A 66 -3.00 0.61 1.23
C ALA A 66 -1.50 0.39 1.53
N PRO A 67 -0.61 0.69 0.57
CA PRO A 67 0.82 0.78 0.81
C PRO A 67 1.11 1.69 2.01
N LYS A 68 1.94 1.24 2.94
CA LYS A 68 2.40 1.98 4.12
C LYS A 68 3.59 2.89 3.81
N THR A 69 4.35 2.59 2.76
CA THR A 69 5.56 3.33 2.39
C THR A 69 5.62 3.58 0.90
N VAL A 70 6.46 4.55 0.51
CA VAL A 70 6.78 4.83 -0.89
C VAL A 70 7.43 3.62 -1.58
N PHE A 71 8.16 2.79 -0.83
CA PHE A 71 8.78 1.58 -1.36
C PHE A 71 7.74 0.57 -1.83
N GLN A 72 6.64 0.40 -1.10
CA GLN A 72 5.57 -0.49 -1.52
C GLN A 72 4.85 0.00 -2.80
N TRP A 73 4.78 1.32 -3.02
CA TRP A 73 4.37 1.86 -4.32
C TRP A 73 5.39 1.52 -5.40
N ALA A 74 6.66 1.84 -5.18
CA ALA A 74 7.72 1.62 -6.15
C ALA A 74 7.83 0.14 -6.54
N ASP A 75 7.82 -0.77 -5.57
CA ASP A 75 7.92 -2.21 -5.78
C ASP A 75 6.73 -2.76 -6.57
N SER A 76 5.51 -2.30 -6.24
CA SER A 76 4.29 -2.69 -6.95
C SER A 76 4.32 -2.24 -8.41
N ILE A 77 4.63 -0.95 -8.65
CA ILE A 77 4.75 -0.40 -10.00
C ILE A 77 5.84 -1.14 -10.78
N ALA A 78 7.03 -1.30 -10.19
CA ALA A 78 8.17 -1.94 -10.85
C ALA A 78 7.88 -3.39 -11.23
N SER A 79 7.36 -4.18 -10.29
CA SER A 79 7.00 -5.58 -10.51
C SER A 79 5.95 -5.73 -11.62
N SER A 80 4.98 -4.81 -11.68
CA SER A 80 3.89 -4.88 -12.67
C SER A 80 4.35 -4.73 -14.13
N ILE A 81 5.52 -4.13 -14.36
CA ILE A 81 6.09 -3.91 -15.71
C ILE A 81 7.45 -4.61 -15.92
N GLY A 82 7.80 -5.54 -15.02
CA GLY A 82 9.05 -6.31 -15.11
C GLY A 82 10.30 -5.47 -14.95
N VAL A 83 10.25 -4.42 -14.12
CA VAL A 83 11.44 -3.69 -13.64
C VAL A 83 11.83 -4.26 -12.27
N PRO A 84 13.10 -4.61 -12.01
CA PRO A 84 13.51 -5.12 -10.71
C PRO A 84 13.28 -4.09 -9.59
N PRO A 85 12.48 -4.41 -8.56
CA PRO A 85 12.21 -3.47 -7.46
C PRO A 85 13.46 -2.98 -6.74
N LYS A 86 14.40 -3.90 -6.48
CA LYS A 86 15.69 -3.58 -5.85
C LYS A 86 16.49 -2.55 -6.66
N LEU A 87 16.46 -2.62 -7.99
CA LEU A 87 17.14 -1.65 -8.85
C LEU A 87 16.51 -0.25 -8.69
N VAL A 88 15.17 -0.16 -8.63
CA VAL A 88 14.47 1.12 -8.40
C VAL A 88 14.87 1.72 -7.05
N TYR A 89 14.94 0.89 -6.00
CA TYR A 89 15.42 1.31 -4.69
C TYR A 89 16.85 1.88 -4.75
N GLU A 90 17.79 1.17 -5.36
CA GLU A 90 19.19 1.61 -5.50
C GLU A 90 19.32 2.89 -6.33
N ILE A 91 18.49 3.04 -7.37
CA ILE A 91 18.42 4.27 -8.16
C ILE A 91 17.93 5.43 -7.29
N GLY A 92 16.80 5.28 -6.58
CA GLY A 92 16.30 6.35 -5.71
C GLY A 92 17.26 6.71 -4.58
N MET A 93 18.02 5.73 -4.05
CA MET A 93 19.09 5.98 -3.10
C MET A 93 20.19 6.86 -3.72
N ASN A 94 20.59 6.58 -4.96
CA ASN A 94 21.61 7.33 -5.68
C ASN A 94 21.15 8.74 -6.11
N GLU A 95 19.86 8.92 -6.37
CA GLU A 95 19.29 10.17 -6.90
C GLU A 95 18.84 11.13 -5.79
N SER A 96 18.15 10.64 -4.77
CA SER A 96 17.52 11.50 -3.74
C SER A 96 17.71 11.03 -2.31
N HIS A 97 18.21 9.81 -2.09
CA HIS A 97 18.26 9.15 -0.77
C HIS A 97 16.87 8.92 -0.14
N TRP A 98 15.81 8.84 -0.96
CA TRP A 98 14.43 8.51 -0.52
C TRP A 98 13.96 9.33 0.69
N PRO A 99 13.81 10.65 0.59
CA PRO A 99 13.45 11.47 1.72
C PRO A 99 12.05 11.10 2.24
N LYS A 100 11.91 10.98 3.56
CA LYS A 100 10.66 10.66 4.27
C LYS A 100 9.87 9.51 3.60
N PRO A 101 10.40 8.27 3.59
CA PRO A 101 9.78 7.16 2.85
C PRO A 101 8.40 6.74 3.39
N ASN A 102 8.07 7.13 4.62
CA ASN A 102 6.78 6.89 5.25
C ASN A 102 5.75 8.00 4.97
N ASP A 103 6.16 9.13 4.37
CA ASP A 103 5.27 10.24 4.02
C ASP A 103 4.99 10.23 2.51
N GLN A 104 3.92 9.56 2.12
CA GLN A 104 3.50 9.43 0.72
C GLN A 104 3.22 10.75 0.00
N LYS A 105 3.00 11.84 0.73
CA LYS A 105 2.73 13.17 0.15
C LYS A 105 3.99 14.03 0.09
N HIS A 106 5.09 13.59 0.70
CA HIS A 106 6.35 14.32 0.65
C HIS A 106 6.92 14.33 -0.77
N LEU A 107 6.75 15.46 -1.46
CA LEU A 107 7.26 15.67 -2.80
C LEU A 107 8.49 16.60 -2.76
N ILE A 108 9.58 16.13 -3.33
CA ILE A 108 10.75 16.95 -3.64
C ILE A 108 10.71 17.37 -5.11
N LYS A 109 11.52 18.39 -5.47
CA LYS A 109 11.74 18.75 -6.87
C LYS A 109 12.19 17.51 -7.66
N ASP A 110 11.57 17.28 -8.82
CA ASP A 110 11.82 16.15 -9.73
C ASP A 110 11.53 14.75 -9.15
N GLY A 111 10.95 14.65 -7.94
CA GLY A 111 10.54 13.39 -7.30
C GLY A 111 11.72 12.50 -6.85
N ASP A 112 11.39 11.35 -6.25
CA ASP A 112 12.37 10.44 -5.63
C ASP A 112 13.41 9.88 -6.61
N LEU A 113 13.02 9.73 -7.88
CA LEU A 113 13.88 9.21 -8.94
C LEU A 113 14.49 10.32 -9.82
N GLN A 114 14.33 11.60 -9.43
CA GLN A 114 14.89 12.78 -10.12
C GLN A 114 14.55 12.84 -11.62
N ILE A 115 13.25 12.75 -11.94
CA ILE A 115 12.74 12.91 -13.31
C ILE A 115 12.58 14.38 -13.65
N ILE A 116 13.36 14.85 -14.62
CA ILE A 116 13.26 16.22 -15.15
C ILE A 116 11.90 16.51 -15.79
N ASP A 117 11.46 17.77 -15.72
CA ASP A 117 10.14 18.23 -16.18
C ASP A 117 9.75 17.75 -17.58
N ARG A 118 10.66 17.86 -18.54
CA ARG A 118 10.38 17.46 -19.93
C ARG A 118 10.04 15.98 -20.05
N THR A 119 10.78 15.13 -19.34
CA THR A 119 10.52 13.69 -19.31
C THR A 119 9.22 13.41 -18.57
N PHE A 120 8.97 14.12 -17.46
CA PHE A 120 7.71 13.99 -16.72
C PHE A 120 6.51 14.29 -17.62
N ASP A 121 6.46 15.46 -18.25
CA ASP A 121 5.29 15.89 -19.03
C ASP A 121 5.03 14.96 -20.22
N PHE A 122 6.09 14.50 -20.90
CA PHE A 122 5.97 13.54 -21.99
C PHE A 122 5.39 12.20 -21.53
N MET A 123 5.99 11.61 -20.48
CA MET A 123 5.57 10.31 -19.96
C MET A 123 4.19 10.36 -19.32
N TYR A 124 3.91 11.42 -18.55
CA TYR A 124 2.64 11.66 -17.89
C TYR A 124 1.48 11.66 -18.90
N LYS A 125 1.65 12.39 -20.00
CA LYS A 125 0.68 12.41 -21.10
C LYS A 125 0.58 11.05 -21.80
N ARG A 126 1.72 10.41 -22.10
CA ARG A 126 1.75 9.13 -22.81
C ARG A 126 1.10 8.00 -22.02
N LEU A 127 1.22 8.01 -20.70
CA LEU A 127 0.61 7.05 -19.78
C LEU A 127 -0.85 7.40 -19.44
N GLY A 128 -1.37 8.55 -19.91
CA GLY A 128 -2.75 8.96 -19.64
C GLY A 128 -3.04 9.24 -18.16
N LEU A 129 -2.04 9.70 -17.40
CA LEU A 129 -2.19 9.92 -15.96
C LEU A 129 -3.04 11.16 -15.65
N SER A 130 -3.68 11.15 -14.47
CA SER A 130 -4.44 12.28 -13.92
C SER A 130 -3.92 12.69 -12.53
N GLY A 131 -4.42 13.81 -11.98
CA GLY A 131 -4.07 14.25 -10.62
C GLY A 131 -2.78 15.06 -10.47
N GLY A 132 -2.11 15.43 -11.57
CA GLY A 132 -0.95 16.32 -11.58
C GLY A 132 0.35 15.72 -11.04
N ARG A 133 1.27 16.60 -10.65
CA ARG A 133 2.63 16.26 -10.15
C ARG A 133 2.57 15.80 -8.69
N THR A 134 2.21 14.54 -8.48
CA THR A 134 2.22 13.88 -7.17
C THR A 134 3.43 12.96 -7.03
N ARG A 135 3.85 12.65 -5.80
CA ARG A 135 4.92 11.68 -5.54
C ARG A 135 4.66 10.36 -6.24
N TYR A 136 3.42 9.86 -6.17
CA TYR A 136 3.00 8.65 -6.87
C TYR A 136 3.18 8.76 -8.39
N ASN A 137 2.73 9.84 -9.01
CA ASN A 137 2.86 10.02 -10.46
C ASN A 137 4.33 10.16 -10.89
N TYR A 138 5.21 10.75 -10.07
CA TYR A 138 6.65 10.74 -10.32
C TYR A 138 7.25 9.33 -10.30
N LEU A 139 6.80 8.46 -9.38
CA LEU A 139 7.24 7.06 -9.34
C LEU A 139 6.76 6.29 -10.56
N VAL A 140 5.48 6.41 -10.92
CA VAL A 140 4.92 5.79 -12.12
C VAL A 140 5.72 6.22 -13.34
N VAL A 141 5.85 7.53 -13.56
CA VAL A 141 6.62 8.08 -14.67
C VAL A 141 8.06 7.57 -14.66
N GLY A 142 8.76 7.64 -13.53
CA GLY A 142 10.18 7.31 -13.49
C GLY A 142 10.47 5.83 -13.71
N ILE A 143 9.63 4.95 -13.17
CA ILE A 143 9.77 3.50 -13.34
C ILE A 143 9.41 3.09 -14.78
N HIS A 144 8.37 3.67 -15.37
CA HIS A 144 8.06 3.46 -16.78
C HIS A 144 9.15 4.02 -17.70
N TYR A 145 9.71 5.18 -17.38
CA TYR A 145 10.81 5.76 -18.17
C TYR A 145 12.07 4.89 -18.09
N LEU A 146 12.37 4.30 -16.94
CA LEU A 146 13.45 3.33 -16.81
C LEU A 146 13.20 2.08 -17.67
N LYS A 147 11.95 1.58 -17.72
CA LYS A 147 11.58 0.46 -18.61
C LYS A 147 11.74 0.82 -20.08
N ASP A 148 11.37 2.03 -20.47
CA ASP A 148 11.62 2.55 -21.81
C ASP A 148 13.10 2.60 -22.16
N CYS A 149 13.94 3.07 -21.23
CA CYS A 149 15.39 3.08 -21.41
C CYS A 149 15.95 1.67 -21.61
N TYR A 150 15.41 0.68 -20.89
CA TYR A 150 15.75 -0.73 -21.05
C TYR A 150 15.40 -1.24 -22.45
N ASN A 151 14.20 -0.92 -22.94
CA ASN A 151 13.74 -1.31 -24.28
C ASN A 151 14.48 -0.58 -25.41
N GLN A 152 14.92 0.67 -25.19
CA GLN A 152 15.71 1.45 -26.14
C GLN A 152 17.17 0.98 -26.23
N GLY A 153 17.70 0.42 -25.13
CA GLY A 153 19.00 -0.23 -25.13
C GLY A 153 18.94 -1.64 -25.74
N ASN A 154 20.00 -2.41 -25.54
CA ASN A 154 20.06 -3.81 -25.97
C ASN A 154 19.47 -4.76 -24.90
N GLY A 155 18.50 -4.30 -24.10
CA GLY A 155 17.87 -5.11 -23.06
C GLY A 155 18.74 -5.40 -21.83
N THR A 156 19.64 -4.48 -21.46
CA THR A 156 20.39 -4.56 -20.19
C THR A 156 20.04 -3.39 -19.26
N TRP A 157 19.91 -3.66 -17.97
CA TRP A 157 19.62 -2.67 -16.93
C TRP A 157 20.78 -1.70 -16.75
N ARG A 158 22.02 -2.12 -16.97
CA ARG A 158 23.20 -1.24 -17.03
C ARG A 158 23.06 -0.20 -18.13
N GLN A 159 22.65 -0.60 -19.35
CA GLN A 159 22.38 0.36 -20.40
C GLN A 159 21.18 1.24 -20.07
N ALA A 160 20.10 0.65 -19.54
CA ALA A 160 18.91 1.39 -19.13
C ALA A 160 19.25 2.51 -18.13
N ARG A 161 20.03 2.21 -17.10
CA ARG A 161 20.45 3.20 -16.09
C ARG A 161 21.33 4.28 -16.69
N TYR A 162 22.27 3.91 -17.56
CA TYR A 162 23.10 4.89 -18.23
C TYR A 162 22.23 5.84 -19.07
N ILE A 163 21.29 5.29 -19.85
CA ILE A 163 20.40 6.08 -20.71
C ILE A 163 19.52 7.00 -19.86
N TYR A 164 18.96 6.46 -18.79
CA TYR A 164 18.15 7.20 -17.83
C TYR A 164 18.88 8.44 -17.30
N GLY A 165 20.13 8.29 -16.82
CA GLY A 165 20.86 9.37 -16.18
C GLY A 165 21.68 10.26 -17.12
N ARG A 166 22.07 9.75 -18.30
CA ARG A 166 23.06 10.38 -19.20
C ARG A 166 22.57 10.57 -20.64
N GLY A 167 21.37 10.12 -20.99
CA GLY A 167 20.80 10.25 -22.33
C GLY A 167 21.22 9.11 -23.26
N ARG A 168 21.94 9.39 -24.35
CA ARG A 168 22.29 8.33 -25.30
C ARG A 168 23.38 7.41 -24.75
N TRP A 169 23.22 6.09 -24.89
CA TRP A 169 24.27 5.12 -24.58
C TRP A 169 25.59 5.44 -25.29
N LYS A 170 26.70 5.31 -24.56
CA LYS A 170 28.07 5.37 -25.09
C LYS A 170 28.80 4.09 -24.73
N ASP A 171 29.73 3.67 -25.58
CA ASP A 171 30.58 2.53 -25.25
C ASP A 171 31.36 2.79 -23.95
N PRO A 172 31.53 1.80 -23.05
CA PRO A 172 32.25 1.99 -21.79
C PRO A 172 33.67 2.54 -21.92
N SER A 173 34.35 2.27 -23.05
CA SER A 173 35.67 2.84 -23.35
C SER A 173 35.64 4.37 -23.50
N GLN A 174 34.50 4.93 -23.89
CA GLN A 174 34.30 6.36 -24.12
C GLN A 174 33.82 7.10 -22.87
N TRP A 175 33.55 6.39 -21.78
CA TRP A 175 33.03 7.01 -20.57
C TRP A 175 34.06 7.96 -19.95
N THR A 176 33.57 9.07 -19.43
CA THR A 176 34.33 9.94 -18.54
C THR A 176 34.56 9.26 -17.19
N LYS A 177 35.48 9.81 -16.37
CA LYS A 177 35.69 9.33 -14.99
C LYS A 177 34.39 9.41 -14.16
N LEU A 178 33.59 10.45 -14.36
CA LEU A 178 32.31 10.64 -13.67
C LEU A 178 31.27 9.61 -14.10
N GLU A 179 31.16 9.33 -15.40
CA GLU A 179 30.24 8.29 -15.90
C GLU A 179 30.64 6.90 -15.41
N ARG A 180 31.95 6.59 -15.37
CA ARG A 180 32.44 5.36 -14.72
C ARG A 180 32.03 5.29 -13.26
N HIS A 181 32.30 6.34 -12.48
CA HIS A 181 31.95 6.38 -11.06
C HIS A 181 30.43 6.23 -10.85
N PHE A 182 29.62 6.94 -11.62
CA PHE A 182 28.16 6.82 -11.62
C PHE A 182 27.70 5.38 -11.85
N MET A 183 28.27 4.71 -12.86
CA MET A 183 27.93 3.34 -13.20
C MET A 183 28.49 2.30 -12.23
N THR A 184 29.44 2.63 -11.35
CA THR A 184 29.93 1.70 -10.32
C THR A 184 29.04 1.62 -9.08
N LYS A 185 28.07 2.52 -8.92
CA LYS A 185 27.20 2.58 -7.74
C LYS A 185 26.20 1.42 -7.63
N ILE A 186 26.06 0.61 -8.67
CA ILE A 186 25.14 -0.52 -8.74
C ILE A 186 25.93 -1.74 -9.22
N ASP A 187 25.71 -2.88 -8.57
CA ASP A 187 26.28 -4.16 -8.98
C ASP A 187 25.42 -4.81 -10.07
N TRP A 188 25.81 -4.59 -11.33
CA TRP A 188 25.07 -5.03 -12.50
C TRP A 188 24.92 -6.54 -12.63
N LYS A 189 25.80 -7.33 -12.01
CA LYS A 189 25.74 -8.81 -12.06
C LYS A 189 24.45 -9.37 -11.47
N GLN A 190 23.77 -8.59 -10.64
CA GLN A 190 22.49 -8.96 -10.04
C GLN A 190 21.32 -8.88 -11.03
N TYR A 191 21.47 -8.07 -12.09
CA TYR A 191 20.37 -7.69 -13.00
C TYR A 191 20.62 -8.14 -14.44
N ASP A 192 21.86 -8.05 -14.92
CA ASP A 192 22.26 -8.35 -16.30
C ASP A 192 23.03 -9.67 -16.35
N LYS A 193 22.29 -10.78 -16.40
CA LYS A 193 22.83 -12.14 -16.47
C LYS A 193 23.00 -12.61 -17.91
#